data_AF-A0A2V7INB1-F1
#
_entry.id   AF-A0A2V7INB1-F1
#
_cell.length_a   1.000
_cell.length_b   1.000
_cell.length_c   1.000
_cell.angle_alpha   90.00
_cell.angle_beta   90.00
_cell.angle_gamma   90.00
#
_symmetry.space_group_name_H-M   'P 1'
#
loop_
_entity.id
_entity.type
_entity.pdbx_description
1 polymer ?
#
loop_
_entity_poly.entity_id
_entity_poly.type
_entity_poly.pdbx_seq_one_letter_code
_entity_poly.pdbx_strand_id
1 'polypeptide(L)'
;MALALDRGTRLSHLSRAATKGAVALRGGAVTGYRPLAVRKTSVDELIDVDQRLTRLVYAYVATATVWLVVGTLVGAYLALKFVWPDLGVAQWLSFGRLRPVHTNIVFWGWASPAMLALALWVVPRTSQRRLHSIRLAAASLAL
;
A
#
# COMPACT_ATOMS: atom_id res chain seq x y z
N MET A 1 57.57 -19.83 46.15
CA MET A 1 57.45 -18.61 45.34
C MET A 1 56.30 -18.71 44.32
N ALA A 2 55.10 -19.18 44.72
CA ALA A 2 53.93 -19.34 43.83
C ALA A 2 52.64 -18.71 44.41
N LEU A 3 52.65 -18.30 45.68
CA LEU A 3 51.50 -17.76 46.40
C LEU A 3 51.36 -16.22 46.31
N ALA A 4 52.38 -15.52 45.81
CA ALA A 4 52.36 -14.05 45.67
C ALA A 4 51.81 -13.58 44.31
N LEU A 5 51.89 -14.40 43.26
CA LEU A 5 51.41 -14.06 41.92
C LEU A 5 49.88 -14.24 41.75
N ASP A 6 49.27 -15.19 42.47
CA ASP A 6 47.81 -15.43 42.43
C ASP A 6 46.99 -14.31 43.12
N ARG A 7 47.60 -13.63 44.08
CA ARG A 7 46.92 -12.54 44.81
C ARG A 7 46.80 -11.26 43.97
N GLY A 8 47.74 -11.02 43.05
CA GLY A 8 47.75 -9.84 42.17
C GLY A 8 46.71 -9.90 41.04
N THR A 9 46.49 -11.08 40.46
CA THR A 9 45.46 -11.30 39.43
C THR A 9 44.04 -11.23 40.01
N ARG A 10 43.80 -11.76 41.21
CA ARG A 10 42.48 -11.63 41.87
C ARG A 10 42.06 -10.19 42.15
N LEU A 11 43.00 -9.30 42.50
CA LEU A 11 42.68 -7.91 42.85
C LEU A 11 42.34 -7.05 41.61
N SER A 12 42.88 -7.36 40.43
CA SER A 12 42.56 -6.64 39.19
C SER A 12 41.16 -7.00 38.64
N HIS A 13 40.72 -8.25 38.84
CA HIS A 13 39.36 -8.68 38.46
C HIS A 13 38.27 -8.06 39.36
N LEU A 14 38.54 -7.89 40.67
CA LEU A 14 37.60 -7.26 41.60
C LEU A 14 37.48 -5.75 41.39
N SER A 15 38.58 -5.06 41.06
CA SER A 15 38.57 -3.63 40.72
C SER A 15 37.78 -3.35 39.44
N ARG A 16 37.99 -4.15 38.37
CA ARG A 16 37.21 -4.02 37.12
C ARG A 16 35.72 -4.33 37.28
N ALA A 17 35.36 -5.26 38.17
CA ALA A 17 33.96 -5.56 38.46
C ALA A 17 33.26 -4.41 39.21
N ALA A 18 33.93 -3.80 40.19
CA ALA A 18 33.40 -2.66 40.94
C ALA A 18 33.25 -1.39 40.07
N THR A 19 34.21 -1.10 39.18
CA THR A 19 34.10 0.05 38.27
C THR A 19 32.99 -0.14 37.22
N LYS A 20 32.74 -1.36 36.74
CA LYS A 20 31.59 -1.65 35.86
C LYS A 20 30.24 -1.49 36.59
N GLY A 21 30.17 -1.86 37.88
CA GLY A 21 28.98 -1.66 38.72
C GLY A 21 28.68 -0.18 39.01
N ALA A 22 29.71 0.63 39.25
CA ALA A 22 29.56 2.06 39.54
C ALA A 22 29.16 2.90 38.32
N VAL A 23 29.57 2.51 37.10
CA VAL A 23 29.16 3.17 35.85
C VAL A 23 27.72 2.79 35.46
N ALA A 24 27.24 1.60 35.83
CA ALA A 24 25.87 1.16 35.56
C ALA A 24 24.81 1.86 36.45
N LEU A 25 25.19 2.45 37.59
CA LEU A 25 24.29 3.11 38.54
C LEU A 25 24.26 4.64 38.40
N ARG A 26 25.02 5.22 37.45
CA ARG A 26 25.06 6.67 37.18
C ARG A 26 24.42 7.05 35.84
N GLY A 27 23.60 6.17 35.28
CA GLY A 27 22.59 6.46 34.24
C GLY A 27 21.21 6.47 34.88
N GLY A 28 21.02 7.37 35.86
CA GLY A 28 19.76 7.53 36.58
C GLY A 28 18.62 7.81 35.60
N ALA A 29 17.85 6.75 35.31
CA ALA A 29 16.45 6.62 35.69
C ALA A 29 15.79 7.87 36.34
N VAL A 30 15.76 9.00 35.63
CA VAL A 30 14.93 10.16 35.95
C VAL A 30 14.46 10.77 34.64
N THR A 31 13.64 10.05 33.88
CA THR A 31 12.76 10.64 32.85
C THR A 31 11.54 9.72 32.67
N GLY A 32 10.48 10.04 33.42
CA GLY A 32 9.11 9.76 33.02
C GLY A 32 8.56 8.36 33.26
N TYR A 33 8.33 7.98 34.53
CA TYR A 33 7.15 7.17 34.83
C TYR A 33 5.95 8.04 34.48
N ARG A 34 5.45 7.92 33.24
CA ARG A 34 4.22 8.56 32.78
C ARG A 34 3.09 7.56 33.01
N PRO A 35 2.39 7.57 34.17
CA PRO A 35 1.31 6.62 34.46
C PRO A 35 0.11 6.76 33.48
N LEU A 36 0.13 7.78 32.62
CA LEU A 36 -0.87 8.05 31.59
C LEU A 36 -0.34 7.95 30.16
N ALA A 37 0.94 7.62 29.95
CA ALA A 37 1.44 7.35 28.61
C ALA A 37 0.98 5.95 28.21
N VAL A 38 -0.21 5.89 27.60
CA VAL A 38 -0.68 4.72 26.87
C VAL A 38 0.48 4.20 26.03
N ARG A 39 0.90 2.96 26.29
CA ARG A 39 1.84 2.22 25.45
C ARG A 39 1.34 2.42 24.03
N LYS A 40 2.08 3.18 23.22
CA LYS A 40 1.83 3.19 21.78
C LYS A 40 1.90 1.73 21.40
N THR A 41 0.75 1.10 21.15
CA THR A 41 0.71 -0.14 20.39
C THR A 41 1.56 0.18 19.19
N SER A 42 2.75 -0.44 19.11
CA SER A 42 3.55 -0.31 17.92
C SER A 42 2.60 -0.66 16.81
N VAL A 43 2.33 0.31 15.94
CA VAL A 43 1.73 0.02 14.65
C VAL A 43 2.86 -0.69 13.94
N ASP A 44 3.07 -1.95 14.33
CA ASP A 44 3.97 -2.87 13.69
C ASP A 44 3.64 -2.74 12.21
N GLU A 45 4.63 -2.45 11.36
CA GLU A 45 5.10 -3.33 10.26
C GLU A 45 4.08 -4.25 9.56
N LEU A 46 2.79 -4.02 9.71
CA LEU A 46 1.63 -4.70 9.15
C LEU A 46 1.18 -4.01 7.86
N ILE A 47 1.71 -2.80 7.61
CA ILE A 47 1.98 -2.24 6.28
C ILE A 47 3.27 -2.87 5.71
N ASP A 48 3.56 -4.12 6.04
CA ASP A 48 4.20 -4.99 5.05
C ASP A 48 3.22 -5.03 3.87
N VAL A 49 3.53 -4.24 2.86
CA VAL A 49 2.74 -4.04 1.66
C VAL A 49 2.63 -5.41 1.00
N ASP A 50 1.58 -6.16 1.35
CA ASP A 50 1.37 -7.51 0.83
C ASP A 50 1.50 -7.42 -0.70
N GLN A 51 2.60 -7.99 -1.23
CA GLN A 51 2.96 -7.87 -2.64
C GLN A 51 1.80 -8.31 -3.53
N ARG A 52 0.93 -9.21 -3.03
CA ARG A 52 -0.26 -9.68 -3.73
C ARG A 52 -1.34 -8.61 -3.84
N LEU A 53 -1.59 -7.83 -2.78
CA LEU A 53 -2.54 -6.71 -2.84
C LEU A 53 -2.04 -5.64 -3.81
N THR A 54 -0.76 -5.30 -3.73
CA THR A 54 -0.16 -4.29 -4.61
C THR A 54 -0.20 -4.72 -6.07
N ARG A 55 0.17 -5.97 -6.37
CA ARG A 55 0.04 -6.53 -7.72
C ARG A 55 -1.41 -6.52 -8.21
N LEU A 56 -2.36 -6.81 -7.32
CA LEU A 56 -3.79 -6.78 -7.65
C LEU A 56 -4.27 -5.36 -7.97
N VAL A 57 -3.92 -4.38 -7.12
CA VAL A 57 -4.25 -2.96 -7.38
C VAL A 57 -3.65 -2.49 -8.71
N TYR A 58 -2.40 -2.84 -8.99
CA TYR A 58 -1.79 -2.54 -10.29
C TYR A 58 -2.53 -3.22 -11.46
N ALA A 59 -3.03 -4.44 -11.29
CA ALA A 59 -3.85 -5.11 -12.32
C ALA A 59 -5.17 -4.37 -12.57
N TYR A 60 -5.89 -3.95 -11.51
CA TYR A 60 -7.10 -3.13 -11.66
C TYR A 60 -6.82 -1.80 -12.36
N VAL A 61 -5.75 -1.10 -11.95
CA VAL A 61 -5.35 0.17 -12.56
C VAL A 61 -4.98 -0.02 -14.03
N ALA A 62 -4.20 -1.05 -14.37
CA ALA A 62 -3.82 -1.36 -15.74
C ALA A 62 -5.06 -1.63 -16.61
N THR A 63 -5.98 -2.47 -16.15
CA THR A 63 -7.25 -2.73 -16.83
C THR A 63 -8.08 -1.45 -17.00
N ALA A 64 -8.19 -0.63 -15.95
CA ALA A 64 -8.87 0.66 -16.04
C ALA A 64 -8.22 1.58 -17.08
N THR A 65 -6.89 1.69 -17.10
CA THR A 65 -6.16 2.51 -18.09
C THR A 65 -6.41 2.04 -19.52
N VAL A 66 -6.42 0.72 -19.76
CA VAL A 66 -6.74 0.16 -21.09
C VAL A 66 -8.14 0.59 -21.53
N TRP A 67 -9.14 0.42 -20.66
CA TRP A 67 -10.52 0.84 -20.96
C TRP A 67 -10.68 2.35 -21.09
N LEU A 68 -9.90 3.14 -20.34
CA LEU A 68 -9.87 4.59 -20.49
C LEU A 68 -9.42 4.99 -21.88
N VAL A 69 -8.32 4.42 -22.37
CA VAL A 69 -7.79 4.70 -23.71
C VAL A 69 -8.83 4.32 -24.76
N VAL A 70 -9.45 3.14 -24.65
CA VAL A 70 -10.52 2.73 -25.57
C VAL A 70 -11.71 3.69 -25.52
N GLY A 71 -12.17 4.08 -24.33
CA GLY A 71 -13.26 5.04 -24.15
C GLY A 71 -12.94 6.40 -24.77
N THR A 72 -11.73 6.93 -24.54
CA THR A 72 -11.26 8.19 -25.11
C THR A 72 -11.13 8.13 -26.64
N LEU A 73 -10.64 7.02 -27.19
CA LEU A 73 -10.56 6.84 -28.65
C LEU A 73 -11.94 6.82 -29.30
N VAL A 74 -12.91 6.10 -28.70
CA VAL A 74 -14.29 6.12 -29.20
C VAL A 74 -14.89 7.52 -29.08
N GLY A 75 -14.67 8.23 -27.96
CA GLY A 75 -15.12 9.62 -27.78
C GLY A 75 -14.51 10.58 -28.81
N ALA A 76 -13.22 10.43 -29.11
CA ALA A 76 -12.53 11.20 -30.14
C ALA A 76 -13.08 10.91 -31.54
N TYR A 77 -13.40 9.64 -31.83
CA TYR A 77 -14.06 9.28 -33.09
C TYR A 77 -15.47 9.91 -33.22
N LEU A 78 -16.25 9.95 -32.13
CA LEU A 78 -17.52 10.69 -32.11
C LEU A 78 -17.31 12.19 -32.37
N ALA A 79 -16.29 12.79 -31.78
CA ALA A 79 -15.97 14.20 -31.98
C ALA A 79 -15.60 14.49 -33.45
N LEU A 80 -14.82 13.63 -34.09
CA LEU A 80 -14.51 13.74 -35.52
C LEU A 80 -15.77 13.68 -36.40
N LYS A 81 -16.75 12.85 -36.05
CA LYS A 81 -18.04 12.77 -36.77
C LYS A 81 -18.86 14.06 -36.69
N PHE A 82 -18.67 14.90 -35.67
CA PHE A 82 -19.32 16.21 -35.62
C PHE A 82 -18.71 17.24 -36.58
N VAL A 83 -17.43 17.09 -36.93
CA VAL A 83 -16.73 18.00 -37.85
C VAL A 83 -16.87 17.53 -39.30
N TRP A 84 -16.75 16.23 -39.55
CA TRP A 84 -16.88 15.63 -40.89
C TRP A 84 -17.98 14.55 -40.90
N PRO A 85 -19.20 14.89 -41.35
CA PRO A 85 -20.36 13.98 -41.29
C PRO A 85 -20.23 12.75 -42.21
N ASP A 86 -19.38 12.79 -43.23
CA ASP A 86 -19.16 11.70 -44.19
C ASP A 86 -18.26 10.55 -43.68
N LEU A 87 -17.68 10.66 -42.47
CA LEU A 87 -16.69 9.70 -41.94
C LEU A 87 -17.25 8.32 -41.50
N GLY A 88 -18.40 7.87 -42.00
CA GLY A 88 -18.87 6.52 -41.70
C GLY A 88 -20.17 6.13 -42.39
N VAL A 89 -20.04 5.48 -43.55
CA VAL A 89 -21.12 4.94 -44.39
C VAL A 89 -21.74 3.64 -43.84
N ALA A 90 -21.17 3.09 -42.76
CA ALA A 90 -21.59 1.81 -42.18
C ALA A 90 -22.64 1.99 -41.07
N GLN A 91 -23.76 1.25 -41.17
CA GLN A 91 -24.91 1.39 -40.26
C GLN A 91 -24.59 1.09 -38.78
N TRP A 92 -23.61 0.22 -38.51
CA TRP A 92 -23.16 -0.11 -37.15
C TRP A 92 -22.34 1.02 -36.49
N LEU A 93 -21.76 1.92 -37.27
CA LEU A 93 -20.99 3.07 -36.80
C LEU A 93 -21.83 4.35 -36.77
N SER A 94 -23.16 4.21 -36.76
CA SER A 94 -24.09 5.33 -36.69
C SER A 94 -23.97 6.10 -35.37
N PHE A 95 -24.10 7.42 -35.45
CA PHE A 95 -23.89 8.33 -34.32
C PHE A 95 -24.79 7.99 -33.11
N GLY A 96 -26.03 7.58 -33.36
CA GLY A 96 -26.99 7.21 -32.32
C GLY A 96 -26.63 5.94 -31.54
N ARG A 97 -25.85 5.01 -32.12
CA ARG A 97 -25.41 3.78 -31.46
C ARG A 97 -24.06 3.94 -30.77
N LEU A 98 -23.18 4.77 -31.34
CA LEU A 98 -21.82 4.94 -30.85
C LEU A 98 -21.76 5.74 -29.53
N ARG A 99 -22.72 6.64 -29.30
CA ARG A 99 -22.87 7.38 -28.02
C ARG A 99 -23.10 6.45 -26.83
N PRO A 100 -24.14 5.57 -26.84
CA PRO A 100 -24.33 4.56 -25.80
C PRO A 100 -23.11 3.67 -25.61
N VAL A 101 -22.42 3.30 -26.69
CA VAL A 101 -21.20 2.49 -26.62
C VAL A 101 -20.08 3.24 -25.88
N HIS A 102 -19.82 4.50 -26.23
CA HIS A 102 -18.80 5.32 -25.56
C HIS A 102 -19.08 5.43 -24.06
N THR A 103 -20.29 5.81 -23.66
CA THR A 103 -20.63 5.98 -22.25
C THR A 103 -20.61 4.65 -21.50
N ASN A 104 -21.09 3.55 -22.10
CA ASN A 104 -21.04 2.23 -21.47
C ASN A 104 -19.60 1.77 -21.23
N ILE A 105 -18.69 2.00 -22.19
CA ILE A 105 -17.27 1.68 -22.04
C ILE A 105 -16.65 2.51 -20.91
N VAL A 106 -16.95 3.81 -20.84
CA VAL A 106 -16.38 4.68 -19.81
C VAL A 106 -16.93 4.32 -18.42
N PHE A 107 -18.23 4.09 -18.28
CA PHE A 107 -18.83 3.73 -16.99
C PHE A 107 -18.45 2.31 -16.54
N TRP A 108 -18.70 1.30 -17.37
CA TRP A 108 -18.52 -0.09 -16.97
C TRP A 108 -17.09 -0.59 -17.16
N GLY A 109 -16.41 -0.12 -18.21
CA GLY A 109 -15.04 -0.55 -18.50
C GLY A 109 -14.00 0.20 -17.67
N TRP A 110 -14.07 1.53 -17.61
CA TRP A 110 -13.07 2.33 -16.91
C TRP A 110 -13.43 2.63 -15.45
N ALA A 111 -14.61 3.21 -15.18
CA ALA A 111 -14.92 3.73 -13.86
C ALA A 111 -15.04 2.62 -12.80
N SER A 112 -15.64 1.48 -13.15
CA SER A 112 -15.79 0.34 -12.24
C SER A 112 -14.44 -0.19 -11.69
N PRO A 113 -13.47 -0.64 -12.52
CA PRO A 113 -12.19 -1.11 -12.01
C PRO A 113 -11.34 0.01 -11.39
N ALA A 114 -11.47 1.26 -11.85
CA ALA A 114 -10.77 2.40 -11.25
C ALA A 114 -11.22 2.67 -9.80
N MET A 115 -12.54 2.67 -9.55
CA MET A 115 -13.08 2.85 -8.21
C MET A 115 -12.74 1.68 -7.29
N LEU A 116 -12.75 0.45 -7.80
CA LEU A 116 -12.32 -0.73 -7.04
C LEU A 116 -10.84 -0.66 -6.67
N ALA A 117 -9.95 -0.27 -7.60
CA ALA A 117 -8.53 -0.07 -7.30
C ALA A 117 -8.33 0.94 -6.17
N LEU A 118 -9.06 2.06 -6.22
CA LEU A 118 -9.00 3.11 -5.21
C LEU A 118 -9.49 2.60 -3.85
N ALA A 119 -10.64 1.91 -3.81
CA ALA A 119 -11.19 1.35 -2.58
C ALA A 119 -10.22 0.34 -1.94
N LEU A 120 -9.65 -0.57 -2.74
CA LEU A 120 -8.67 -1.57 -2.27
C LEU A 120 -7.38 -0.92 -1.76
N TRP A 121 -7.02 0.27 -2.24
CA TRP A 121 -5.86 1.01 -1.77
C TRP A 121 -6.13 1.84 -0.51
N VAL A 122 -7.29 2.51 -0.45
CA VAL A 122 -7.63 3.46 0.62
C VAL A 122 -8.12 2.72 1.87
N VAL A 123 -8.99 1.71 1.74
CA VAL A 123 -9.62 1.03 2.89
C VAL A 123 -8.59 0.41 3.86
N PRO A 124 -7.56 -0.34 3.42
CA PRO A 124 -6.58 -0.90 4.35
C PRO A 124 -5.75 0.17 5.06
N ARG A 125 -5.52 1.32 4.39
CA ARG A 125 -4.74 2.45 4.93
C ARG A 125 -5.51 3.23 5.97
N THR A 126 -6.79 3.47 5.76
CA THR A 126 -7.62 4.22 6.71
C THR A 126 -7.98 3.38 7.92
N SER A 127 -8.27 2.09 7.74
CA SER A 127 -8.63 1.19 8.84
C SER A 127 -7.43 0.60 9.59
N GLN A 128 -6.20 0.79 9.11
CA GLN A 128 -4.98 0.22 9.71
C GLN A 128 -5.11 -1.30 9.97
N ARG A 129 -5.79 -1.99 9.05
CA ARG A 129 -6.10 -3.42 9.14
C ARG A 129 -5.79 -4.10 7.80
N ARG A 130 -5.27 -5.33 7.88
CA ARG A 130 -5.07 -6.19 6.70
C ARG A 130 -6.41 -6.53 6.07
N LEU A 131 -6.43 -6.60 4.74
CA LEU A 131 -7.63 -6.96 3.97
C LEU A 131 -8.08 -8.38 4.34
N HIS A 132 -9.36 -8.56 4.68
CA HIS A 132 -9.90 -9.83 5.18
C HIS A 132 -9.74 -10.99 4.19
N SER A 133 -9.86 -10.75 2.87
CA SER A 133 -9.64 -11.77 1.85
C SER A 133 -9.15 -11.17 0.54
N ILE A 134 -7.89 -11.46 0.19
CA ILE A 134 -7.29 -11.10 -1.11
C ILE A 134 -7.93 -11.93 -2.24
N ARG A 135 -8.42 -13.13 -1.95
CA ARG A 135 -9.05 -14.02 -2.96
C ARG A 135 -10.39 -13.46 -3.46
N LEU A 136 -11.17 -12.81 -2.58
CA LEU A 136 -12.42 -12.18 -2.99
C LEU A 136 -12.18 -10.95 -3.87
N ALA A 137 -11.15 -10.15 -3.56
CA ALA A 137 -10.75 -9.02 -4.38
C ALA A 137 -10.16 -9.44 -5.74
N ALA A 138 -9.53 -10.61 -5.81
CA ALA A 138 -9.12 -11.21 -7.08
C ALA A 138 -10.31 -11.77 -7.87
N ALA A 139 -11.28 -12.38 -7.18
CA ALA A 139 -12.49 -12.89 -7.82
C ALA A 139 -13.33 -11.75 -8.44
N SER A 140 -13.41 -10.57 -7.81
CA SER A 140 -14.10 -9.40 -8.37
C SER A 140 -13.36 -8.75 -9.55
N LEU A 141 -12.12 -9.14 -9.84
CA LEU A 141 -11.41 -8.72 -11.06
C LEU A 141 -11.68 -9.70 -12.20
N ALA A 142 -11.90 -10.97 -11.86
CA ALA A 142 -12.10 -12.06 -12.80
C ALA A 142 -13.57 -12.26 -13.21
N LEU A 143 -14.51 -11.75 -12.40
CA LEU A 143 -15.94 -11.71 -12.66
C LEU A 143 -16.33 -10.40 -13.37
#